data_AF-A0A1X0QBQ1-F1
#
_entry.id   AF-A0A1X0QBQ1-F1
#
_cell.length_a   1.000
_cell.length_b   1.000
_cell.length_c   1.000
_cell.angle_alpha   90.00
_cell.angle_beta   90.00
_cell.angle_gamma   90.00
#
_symmetry.space_group_name_H-M   'P 1'
#
loop_
_entity.id
_entity.type
_entity.pdbx_description
1 polymer ?
#
loop_
_entity_poly.entity_id
_entity_poly.type
_entity_poly.pdbx_seq_one_letter_code
_entity_poly.pdbx_strand_id
1 'polypeptide(L)'
;MEGVNNSSSAYIDNSLDAGAVEPFTCKSYYELVADAHAKKEDYYIARVRCVLDPMNTYYCYDAKHLCKFIFETVVGPDGRKIKIKNFKDPIVGSEIAEICFFKLRHEMKNPLRAEPVGNHVTFLESNVFRKRIFREEDPLDSLSVNFQSEEDEKKPTFLSKRKIIKLLMCFMAAIVIITISFFVIIQYKAHRNNKKYNKHNNKANVDKRNQTHKIEKSHKNRI
;
A
#
# COMPACT_ATOMS: atom_id res chain seq x y z
N MET A 1 -7.48 21.77 38.59
CA MET A 1 -8.81 22.18 38.09
C MET A 1 -8.90 21.77 36.64
N GLU A 2 -10.07 21.26 36.28
CA GLU A 2 -10.39 20.41 35.15
C GLU A 2 -9.98 20.96 33.78
N GLY A 3 -9.56 20.06 32.91
CA GLY A 3 -9.46 20.31 31.48
C GLY A 3 -10.82 20.33 30.83
N VAL A 4 -10.97 21.11 29.77
CA VAL A 4 -12.02 20.95 28.78
C VAL A 4 -11.39 21.09 27.41
N ASN A 5 -11.17 19.94 26.78
CA ASN A 5 -11.09 19.81 25.33
C ASN A 5 -12.38 20.36 24.74
N ASN A 6 -12.29 21.37 23.89
CA ASN A 6 -13.31 21.66 22.90
C ASN A 6 -12.62 22.04 21.60
N SER A 7 -12.06 21.02 20.94
CA SER A 7 -11.91 21.01 19.49
C SER A 7 -13.32 21.03 18.89
N SER A 8 -13.87 22.23 18.73
CA SER A 8 -15.06 22.47 17.93
C SER A 8 -14.70 22.15 16.48
N SER A 9 -14.80 20.87 16.14
CA SER A 9 -14.99 20.37 14.79
C SER A 9 -16.31 20.95 14.27
N ALA A 10 -16.29 22.23 13.90
CA ALA A 10 -17.26 22.76 12.96
C ALA A 10 -17.26 21.80 11.79
N TYR A 11 -18.42 21.21 11.49
CA TYR A 11 -18.62 20.29 10.38
C TYR A 11 -18.05 20.95 9.12
N ILE A 12 -16.83 20.57 8.74
CA ILE A 12 -16.28 20.92 7.44
C ILE A 12 -17.14 20.13 6.48
N ASP A 13 -18.11 20.81 5.86
CA ASP A 13 -18.91 20.23 4.81
C ASP A 13 -17.95 19.74 3.72
N ASN A 14 -17.77 18.42 3.63
CA ASN A 14 -16.82 17.80 2.72
C ASN A 14 -17.36 17.72 1.29
N SER A 15 -18.50 18.35 1.01
CA SER A 15 -19.01 18.49 -0.34
C SER A 15 -18.26 19.62 -1.08
N LEU A 16 -17.71 19.28 -2.24
CA LEU A 16 -17.19 20.23 -3.20
C LEU A 16 -18.35 20.58 -4.14
N ASP A 17 -18.61 21.87 -4.35
CA ASP A 17 -19.52 22.28 -5.41
C ASP A 17 -18.87 22.01 -6.78
N ALA A 18 -19.30 20.93 -7.42
CA ALA A 18 -18.74 20.47 -8.67
C ALA A 18 -18.98 21.45 -9.84
N GLY A 19 -20.05 22.26 -9.76
CA GLY A 19 -20.40 23.25 -10.77
C GLY A 19 -19.64 24.57 -10.63
N ALA A 20 -19.01 24.81 -9.48
CA ALA A 20 -18.22 26.03 -9.26
C ALA A 20 -16.99 26.05 -10.17
N VAL A 21 -16.67 27.25 -10.65
CA VAL A 21 -15.52 27.50 -11.53
C VAL A 21 -14.28 27.78 -10.69
N GLU A 22 -13.19 27.09 -11.00
CA GLU A 22 -11.91 27.25 -10.34
C GLU A 22 -11.22 28.53 -10.87
N PRO A 23 -10.81 29.47 -9.99
CA PRO A 23 -10.39 30.81 -10.43
C PRO A 23 -9.11 30.87 -11.26
N PHE A 24 -8.16 29.94 -11.10
CA PHE A 24 -6.88 29.98 -11.82
C PHE A 24 -6.97 29.36 -13.23
N THR A 25 -7.76 28.31 -13.37
CA THR A 25 -7.86 27.50 -14.60
C THR A 25 -9.09 27.86 -15.43
N CYS A 26 -10.06 28.56 -14.84
CA CYS A 26 -11.36 28.88 -15.43
C CYS A 26 -12.17 27.65 -15.89
N LYS A 27 -11.85 26.47 -15.35
CA LYS A 27 -12.60 25.22 -15.55
C LYS A 27 -13.49 24.94 -14.35
N SER A 28 -14.55 24.18 -14.56
CA SER A 28 -15.35 23.69 -13.43
C SER A 28 -14.56 22.65 -12.62
N TYR A 29 -14.84 22.55 -11.31
CA TYR A 29 -14.26 21.48 -10.50
C TYR A 29 -14.62 20.09 -11.01
N TYR A 30 -15.81 19.92 -11.58
CA TYR A 30 -16.21 18.68 -12.24
C TYR A 30 -15.24 18.31 -13.37
N GLU A 31 -14.94 19.24 -14.29
CA GLU A 31 -14.02 19.01 -15.41
C GLU A 31 -12.60 18.71 -14.93
N LEU A 32 -12.10 19.45 -13.93
CA LEU A 32 -10.76 19.24 -13.38
C LEU A 32 -10.62 17.86 -12.72
N VAL A 33 -11.61 17.46 -11.93
CA VAL A 33 -11.66 16.14 -11.30
C VAL A 33 -11.78 15.03 -12.37
N ALA A 34 -12.64 15.23 -13.37
CA ALA A 34 -12.81 14.28 -14.47
C ALA A 34 -11.51 14.12 -15.29
N ASP A 35 -10.82 15.22 -15.62
CA ASP A 35 -9.53 15.22 -16.33
C ASP A 35 -8.46 14.45 -15.54
N ALA A 36 -8.37 14.65 -14.21
CA ALA A 36 -7.44 13.93 -13.34
C ALA A 36 -7.80 12.43 -13.25
N HIS A 37 -9.07 12.11 -13.04
CA HIS A 37 -9.53 10.72 -12.92
C HIS A 37 -9.41 9.94 -14.23
N ALA A 38 -9.60 10.59 -15.38
CA ALA A 38 -9.36 9.99 -16.70
C ALA A 38 -7.90 9.53 -16.86
N LYS A 39 -6.96 10.21 -16.21
CA LYS A 39 -5.53 9.85 -16.13
C LYS A 39 -5.22 8.88 -14.98
N LYS A 40 -6.22 8.42 -14.24
CA LYS A 40 -6.10 7.57 -13.02
C LYS A 40 -5.28 8.27 -11.93
N GLU A 41 -5.52 9.55 -11.75
CA GLU A 41 -4.83 10.38 -10.78
C GLU A 41 -5.80 10.91 -9.74
N ASP A 42 -5.29 11.07 -8.52
CA ASP A 42 -6.05 11.72 -7.47
C ASP A 42 -6.00 13.24 -7.67
N TYR A 43 -7.13 13.91 -7.45
CA TYR A 43 -7.23 15.35 -7.55
C TYR A 43 -7.10 16.00 -6.17
N TYR A 44 -6.42 17.15 -6.09
CA TYR A 44 -6.17 17.84 -4.83
C TYR A 44 -6.80 19.22 -4.84
N ILE A 45 -7.62 19.51 -3.82
CA ILE A 45 -8.21 20.83 -3.59
C ILE A 45 -7.59 21.48 -2.36
N ALA A 46 -7.51 22.80 -2.37
CA ALA A 46 -7.19 23.60 -1.21
C ALA A 46 -8.40 24.43 -0.81
N ARG A 47 -8.71 24.44 0.49
CA ARG A 47 -9.72 25.30 1.08
C ARG A 47 -9.02 26.36 1.91
N VAL A 48 -9.29 27.61 1.59
CA VAL A 48 -8.70 28.79 2.20
C VAL A 48 -9.75 29.45 3.08
N ARG A 49 -9.33 29.80 4.29
CA ARG A 49 -10.11 30.61 5.23
C ARG A 49 -9.37 31.92 5.44
N CYS A 50 -10.06 33.05 5.26
CA CYS A 50 -9.47 34.37 5.47
C CYS A 50 -9.69 34.86 6.90
N VAL A 51 -8.76 35.68 7.42
CA VAL A 51 -8.80 36.22 8.80
C VAL A 51 -10.01 37.15 8.99
N LEU A 52 -10.29 37.98 8.00
CA LEU A 52 -11.31 39.04 8.06
C LEU A 52 -12.67 38.60 7.49
N ASP A 53 -12.90 37.30 7.28
CA ASP A 53 -14.19 36.82 6.78
C ASP A 53 -15.17 36.57 7.93
N PRO A 54 -16.17 37.44 8.14
CA PRO A 54 -17.13 37.31 9.23
C PRO A 54 -18.05 36.09 9.07
N MET A 55 -18.20 35.58 7.85
CA MET A 55 -19.02 34.40 7.54
C MET A 55 -18.25 33.10 7.69
N ASN A 56 -16.94 33.18 7.97
CA ASN A 56 -16.05 32.02 8.08
C ASN A 56 -16.11 31.11 6.84
N THR A 57 -16.24 31.74 5.66
CA THR A 57 -16.41 31.04 4.39
C THR A 57 -15.11 30.35 3.99
N TYR A 58 -15.25 29.18 3.37
CA TYR A 58 -14.14 28.48 2.76
C TYR A 58 -14.13 28.72 1.25
N TYR A 59 -13.06 29.31 0.75
CA TYR A 59 -12.80 29.47 -0.66
C TYR A 59 -12.04 28.24 -1.16
N CYS A 60 -12.59 27.56 -2.17
CA CYS A 60 -11.95 26.39 -2.77
C CYS A 60 -11.07 26.84 -3.93
N TYR A 61 -9.92 26.18 -4.07
CA TYR A 61 -8.98 26.34 -5.18
C TYR A 61 -8.45 24.98 -5.62
N ASP A 62 -7.95 24.92 -6.85
CA ASP A 62 -7.00 23.86 -7.21
C ASP A 62 -5.75 23.99 -6.32
N ALA A 63 -5.40 22.90 -5.61
CA ALA A 63 -4.35 22.96 -4.61
C ALA A 63 -2.99 23.32 -5.22
N LYS A 64 -2.74 22.87 -6.44
CA LYS A 64 -1.46 23.05 -7.11
C LYS A 64 -1.28 24.50 -7.55
N HIS A 65 -2.27 25.08 -8.21
CA HIS A 65 -2.22 26.49 -8.64
C HIS A 65 -2.16 27.44 -7.45
N LEU A 66 -2.97 27.20 -6.41
CA LEU A 66 -2.88 28.01 -5.19
C LEU A 66 -1.48 27.93 -4.56
N CYS A 67 -0.89 26.73 -4.49
CA CYS A 67 0.44 26.59 -3.93
C CYS A 67 1.51 27.33 -4.75
N LYS A 68 1.43 27.34 -6.10
CA LYS A 68 2.34 28.14 -6.95
C LYS A 68 2.21 29.65 -6.70
N PHE A 69 1.02 30.11 -6.30
CA PHE A 69 0.76 31.50 -5.98
C PHE A 69 1.27 31.90 -4.58
N ILE A 70 0.96 31.08 -3.57
CA ILE A 70 1.22 31.38 -2.16
C ILE A 70 2.67 31.12 -1.75
N PHE A 71 3.28 30.07 -2.28
CA PHE A 71 4.60 29.62 -1.86
C PHE A 71 5.65 29.87 -2.95
N GLU A 72 6.89 30.05 -2.53
CA GLU A 72 8.04 30.16 -3.42
C GLU A 72 9.21 29.31 -2.94
N THR A 73 10.05 28.93 -3.89
CA THR A 73 11.33 28.29 -3.60
C THR A 73 12.40 29.36 -3.43
N VAL A 74 13.04 29.38 -2.27
CA VAL A 74 14.18 30.26 -1.98
C VAL A 74 15.46 29.44 -1.91
N VAL A 75 16.50 29.85 -2.64
CA VAL A 75 17.83 29.22 -2.62
C VAL A 75 18.70 29.95 -1.59
N GLY A 76 19.12 29.24 -0.55
CA GLY A 76 20.01 29.76 0.49
C GLY A 76 21.30 28.94 0.63
N PRO A 77 22.19 29.33 1.56
CA PRO A 77 23.44 28.60 1.83
C PRO A 77 23.20 27.17 2.35
N ASP A 78 22.08 26.93 3.05
CA ASP A 78 21.67 25.59 3.51
C ASP A 78 20.92 24.79 2.45
N GLY A 79 20.93 25.24 1.19
CA GLY A 79 20.15 24.67 0.10
C GLY A 79 18.83 25.39 -0.15
N ARG A 80 17.94 24.71 -0.88
CA ARG A 80 16.68 25.27 -1.36
C ARG A 80 15.56 24.97 -0.37
N LYS A 81 14.84 26.00 0.10
CA LYS A 81 13.74 25.91 1.07
C LYS A 81 12.47 26.50 0.48
N ILE A 82 11.30 25.91 0.79
CA ILE A 82 10.01 26.52 0.44
C ILE A 82 9.65 27.55 1.52
N LYS A 83 9.25 28.74 1.10
CA LYS A 83 8.75 29.80 1.98
C LYS A 83 7.41 30.31 1.48
N ILE A 84 6.68 30.97 2.37
CA ILE A 84 5.49 31.73 2.01
C ILE A 84 5.94 33.02 1.33
N LYS A 85 5.48 33.23 0.09
CA LYS A 85 5.72 34.45 -0.69
C LYS A 85 4.70 35.52 -0.37
N ASN A 86 3.42 35.15 -0.44
CA ASN A 86 2.28 36.02 -0.19
C ASN A 86 1.19 35.19 0.49
N PHE A 87 0.78 35.54 1.71
CA PHE A 87 -0.27 34.83 2.45
C PHE A 87 -1.60 35.57 2.39
N LYS A 88 -1.96 35.99 1.19
CA LYS A 88 -3.24 36.63 0.88
C LYS A 88 -4.02 35.80 -0.12
N ASP A 89 -5.33 35.78 0.03
CA ASP A 89 -6.22 35.11 -0.89
C ASP A 89 -6.12 35.78 -2.27
N PRO A 90 -5.95 35.00 -3.36
CA PRO A 90 -5.71 35.53 -4.70
C PRO A 90 -6.91 36.30 -5.28
N ILE A 91 -8.13 36.06 -4.80
CA ILE A 91 -9.36 36.65 -5.32
C ILE A 91 -9.85 37.77 -4.41
N VAL A 92 -9.93 37.49 -3.11
CA VAL A 92 -10.44 38.43 -2.09
C VAL A 92 -9.36 39.43 -1.68
N GLY A 93 -8.08 39.07 -1.78
CA GLY A 93 -6.95 39.92 -1.35
C GLY A 93 -6.77 40.01 0.17
N SER A 94 -7.64 39.36 0.94
CA SER A 94 -7.58 39.29 2.40
C SER A 94 -6.47 38.35 2.88
N GLU A 95 -5.96 38.60 4.09
CA GLU A 95 -4.98 37.72 4.71
C GLU A 95 -5.59 36.34 4.98
N ILE A 96 -4.84 35.31 4.63
CA ILE A 96 -5.22 33.91 4.85
C ILE A 96 -4.96 33.56 6.31
N ALA A 97 -5.98 33.07 6.99
CA ALA A 97 -5.83 32.49 8.32
C ALA A 97 -5.30 31.04 8.22
N GLU A 98 -5.85 30.28 7.27
CA GLU A 98 -5.57 28.85 7.16
C GLU A 98 -5.81 28.34 5.74
N ILE A 99 -4.95 27.42 5.30
CA ILE A 99 -5.16 26.59 4.12
C ILE A 99 -5.22 25.14 4.55
N CYS A 100 -6.31 24.46 4.21
CA CYS A 100 -6.53 23.04 4.40
C CYS A 100 -6.58 22.34 3.06
N PHE A 101 -5.88 21.22 2.93
CA PHE A 101 -5.79 20.45 1.70
C PHE A 101 -6.59 19.16 1.77
N PHE A 102 -7.29 18.86 0.70
CA PHE A 102 -8.08 17.65 0.59
C PHE A 102 -7.79 16.91 -0.72
N LYS A 103 -7.97 15.60 -0.68
CA LYS A 103 -7.76 14.67 -1.78
C LYS A 103 -9.09 14.06 -2.20
N LEU A 104 -9.35 14.09 -3.50
CA LEU A 104 -10.44 13.38 -4.14
C LEU A 104 -9.82 12.16 -4.83
N ARG A 105 -10.16 10.97 -4.34
CA ARG A 105 -9.59 9.72 -4.87
C ARG A 105 -10.29 9.31 -6.15
N HIS A 106 -9.49 8.89 -7.13
CA HIS A 106 -10.01 8.38 -8.40
C HIS A 106 -10.84 7.09 -8.27
N GLU A 107 -10.53 6.22 -7.29
CA GLU A 107 -11.20 4.93 -7.10
C GLU A 107 -12.52 5.02 -6.32
N MET A 108 -12.90 6.21 -5.82
CA MET A 108 -14.11 6.33 -5.01
C MET A 108 -15.37 6.35 -5.88
N LYS A 109 -16.37 5.54 -5.49
CA LYS A 109 -17.72 5.51 -6.10
C LYS A 109 -18.39 6.89 -6.16
N ASN A 110 -17.99 7.80 -5.28
CA ASN A 110 -18.42 9.19 -5.32
C ASN A 110 -17.18 10.10 -5.43
N PRO A 111 -16.82 10.56 -6.64
CA PRO A 111 -15.57 11.28 -6.90
C PRO A 111 -15.50 12.62 -6.16
N LEU A 112 -16.62 13.14 -5.66
CA LEU A 112 -16.70 14.44 -4.98
C LEU A 112 -16.47 14.37 -3.47
N ARG A 113 -16.19 13.19 -2.91
CA ARG A 113 -15.88 13.06 -1.48
C ARG A 113 -14.42 13.43 -1.24
N ALA A 114 -14.23 14.59 -0.60
CA ALA A 114 -12.91 15.09 -0.24
C ALA A 114 -12.40 14.44 1.07
N GLU A 115 -11.17 13.91 1.06
CA GLU A 115 -10.46 13.40 2.24
C GLU A 115 -9.42 14.42 2.71
N PRO A 116 -9.39 14.82 4.00
CA PRO A 116 -8.38 15.75 4.49
C PRO A 116 -6.97 15.12 4.43
N VAL A 117 -5.98 15.87 3.95
CA VAL A 117 -4.60 15.41 3.79
C VAL A 117 -3.63 16.18 4.68
N GLY A 118 -3.90 17.45 4.95
CA GLY A 118 -3.02 18.31 5.72
C GLY A 118 -3.40 19.78 5.62
N ASN A 119 -2.51 20.66 6.09
CA ASN A 119 -2.67 22.10 6.03
C ASN A 119 -1.37 22.76 5.54
N HIS A 120 -1.35 24.08 5.44
CA HIS A 120 -0.17 24.85 5.02
C HIS A 120 1.09 24.57 5.86
N VAL A 121 0.94 24.33 7.18
CA VAL A 121 2.08 24.02 8.06
C VAL A 121 2.69 22.68 7.67
N THR A 122 1.87 21.63 7.57
CA THR A 122 2.36 20.30 7.17
C THR A 122 2.86 20.28 5.72
N PHE A 123 2.34 21.14 4.85
CA PHE A 123 2.84 21.34 3.49
C PHE A 123 4.27 21.91 3.46
N LEU A 124 4.58 22.88 4.33
CA LEU A 124 5.94 23.45 4.44
C LEU A 124 6.94 22.45 5.02
N GLU A 125 6.51 21.59 5.93
CA GLU A 125 7.37 20.58 6.58
C GLU A 125 7.58 19.34 5.71
N SER A 126 6.53 18.83 5.05
CA SER A 126 6.54 17.51 4.42
C SER A 126 6.86 17.53 2.93
N ASN A 127 8.02 17.01 2.58
CA ASN A 127 8.44 16.83 1.20
C ASN A 127 7.54 15.87 0.41
N VAL A 128 7.14 14.78 1.06
CA VAL A 128 6.24 13.76 0.50
C VAL A 128 4.88 14.37 0.19
N PHE A 129 4.40 15.28 1.03
CA PHE A 129 3.12 15.93 0.79
C PHE A 129 3.19 16.85 -0.44
N ARG A 130 4.25 17.66 -0.56
CA ARG A 130 4.48 18.50 -1.74
C ARG A 130 4.56 17.68 -3.03
N LYS A 131 5.31 16.56 -3.01
CA LYS A 131 5.39 15.60 -4.14
C LYS A 131 4.02 15.13 -4.62
N ARG A 132 3.06 14.94 -3.72
CA ARG A 132 1.71 14.47 -4.07
C ARG A 132 0.89 15.54 -4.79
N ILE A 133 1.00 16.81 -4.38
CA ILE A 133 0.28 17.93 -5.01
C ILE A 133 0.89 18.30 -6.37
N PHE A 134 2.22 18.27 -6.48
CA PHE A 134 2.98 18.71 -7.66
C PHE A 134 3.44 17.56 -8.58
N ARG A 135 2.81 16.38 -8.45
CA ARG A 135 3.19 15.11 -9.09
C ARG A 135 3.80 15.29 -10.48
N GLU A 136 5.00 14.71 -10.69
CA GLU A 136 5.75 14.60 -11.96
C GLU A 136 5.59 15.78 -12.95
N GLU A 137 5.52 17.01 -12.44
CA GLU A 137 5.76 18.19 -13.28
C GLU A 137 7.24 18.34 -13.58
N ASP A 138 7.52 19.09 -14.64
CA ASP A 138 8.87 19.53 -14.98
C ASP A 138 9.54 20.12 -13.70
N PRO A 139 10.79 19.74 -13.37
CA PRO A 139 11.50 20.22 -12.18
C PRO A 139 11.65 21.75 -12.13
N LEU A 140 11.40 22.42 -13.25
CA LEU A 140 11.39 23.87 -13.40
C LEU A 140 10.03 24.50 -13.04
N ASP A 141 8.93 23.77 -13.24
CA ASP A 141 7.55 24.29 -13.12
C ASP A 141 6.90 24.01 -11.78
N SER A 142 7.45 23.05 -11.05
CA SER A 142 6.95 22.67 -9.74
C SER A 142 7.78 23.35 -8.67
N LEU A 143 7.14 23.69 -7.55
CA LEU A 143 7.83 23.87 -6.26
C LEU A 143 8.56 22.58 -5.81
N SER A 144 8.68 21.58 -6.70
CA SER A 144 9.61 20.46 -6.58
C SER A 144 11.03 20.94 -6.81
N VAL A 145 11.50 21.65 -5.80
CA VAL A 145 12.90 21.67 -5.46
C VAL A 145 13.42 20.24 -5.52
N ASN A 146 14.30 19.96 -6.49
CA ASN A 146 15.29 18.89 -6.49
C ASN A 146 15.06 17.90 -5.35
N PHE A 147 14.08 17.01 -5.52
CA PHE A 147 13.82 15.98 -4.53
C PHE A 147 14.95 14.96 -4.68
N GLN A 148 16.18 15.35 -4.35
CA GLN A 148 17.13 14.38 -3.85
C GLN A 148 16.42 13.76 -2.67
N SER A 149 15.85 12.59 -2.94
CA SER A 149 15.36 11.65 -1.97
C SER A 149 16.54 11.32 -1.07
N GLU A 150 16.89 12.21 -0.15
CA GLU A 150 17.87 11.84 0.87
C GLU A 150 17.30 10.72 1.75
N GLU A 151 15.98 10.45 1.74
CA GLU A 151 15.39 9.28 2.42
C GLU A 151 14.17 8.62 1.73
N ASP A 152 13.94 8.83 0.43
CA ASP A 152 12.83 8.18 -0.30
C ASP A 152 13.27 7.38 -1.54
N GLU A 153 14.55 7.00 -1.61
CA GLU A 153 14.80 5.65 -2.10
C GLU A 153 14.13 4.73 -1.08
N LYS A 154 12.88 4.34 -1.37
CA LYS A 154 12.42 3.00 -1.02
C LYS A 154 13.35 2.02 -1.74
N LYS A 155 14.60 1.91 -1.26
CA LYS A 155 15.27 0.62 -1.17
C LYS A 155 14.18 -0.32 -0.65
N PRO A 156 13.87 -1.41 -1.37
CA PRO A 156 12.84 -2.34 -0.95
C PRO A 156 13.11 -2.59 0.52
N THR A 157 12.18 -2.19 1.38
CA THR A 157 12.36 -2.16 2.82
C THR A 157 12.88 -3.53 3.16
N PHE A 158 14.20 -3.65 3.40
CA PHE A 158 14.83 -4.93 3.60
C PHE A 158 14.00 -5.52 4.71
N LEU A 159 13.22 -6.57 4.38
CA LEU A 159 12.35 -7.24 5.32
C LEU A 159 13.15 -7.30 6.60
N SER A 160 12.67 -6.61 7.66
CA SER A 160 13.43 -6.42 8.91
C SER A 160 14.24 -7.69 9.15
N LYS A 161 15.56 -7.64 9.37
CA LYS A 161 16.41 -8.86 9.41
C LYS A 161 15.74 -10.00 10.20
N ARG A 162 14.96 -9.65 11.23
CA ARG A 162 14.06 -10.54 12.00
C ARG A 162 12.95 -11.23 11.18
N LYS A 163 12.24 -10.54 10.28
CA LYS A 163 11.26 -11.10 9.33
C LYS A 163 11.90 -12.04 8.31
N ILE A 164 13.09 -11.74 7.78
CA ILE A 164 13.83 -12.66 6.88
C ILE A 164 14.24 -13.92 7.62
N ILE A 165 14.77 -13.78 8.84
CA ILE A 165 15.14 -14.92 9.69
C ILE A 165 13.91 -15.80 10.01
N LYS A 166 12.75 -15.19 10.30
CA LYS A 166 11.49 -15.94 10.51
C LYS A 166 11.05 -16.70 9.25
N LEU A 167 11.13 -16.06 8.08
CA LEU A 167 10.79 -16.71 6.80
C LEU A 167 11.75 -17.89 6.52
N LEU A 168 13.05 -17.70 6.74
CA LEU A 168 14.07 -18.74 6.57
C LEU A 168 13.82 -19.92 7.53
N MET A 169 13.50 -19.67 8.80
CA MET A 169 13.16 -20.72 9.75
C MET A 169 11.91 -21.51 9.34
N CYS A 170 10.86 -20.84 8.86
CA CYS A 170 9.69 -21.52 8.30
C CYS A 170 10.04 -22.41 7.11
N PHE A 171 10.90 -21.93 6.20
CA PHE A 171 11.34 -22.70 5.04
C PHE A 171 12.16 -23.94 5.43
N MET A 172 13.09 -23.79 6.37
CA MET A 172 13.87 -24.92 6.90
C MET A 172 12.99 -25.96 7.60
N ALA A 173 12.00 -25.52 8.38
CA ALA A 173 11.04 -26.42 9.02
C ALA A 173 10.23 -27.20 7.97
N ALA A 174 9.79 -26.54 6.89
CA ALA A 174 9.08 -27.20 5.80
C ALA A 174 9.94 -28.28 5.12
N ILE A 175 11.22 -28.01 4.86
CA ILE A 175 12.15 -28.99 4.29
C ILE A 175 12.28 -30.21 5.21
N VAL A 176 12.43 -30.01 6.52
CA VAL A 176 12.53 -31.10 7.49
C VAL A 176 11.27 -31.97 7.52
N ILE A 177 10.08 -31.35 7.46
CA ILE A 177 8.82 -32.11 7.40
C ILE A 177 8.74 -32.94 6.12
N ILE A 178 9.16 -32.38 4.98
CA ILE A 178 9.14 -33.09 3.70
C ILE A 178 10.12 -34.26 3.73
N THR A 179 11.34 -34.08 4.25
CA THR A 179 12.34 -35.16 4.29
C THR A 179 11.91 -36.30 5.22
N ILE A 180 11.39 -35.99 6.42
CA ILE A 180 10.83 -37.01 7.33
C ILE A 180 9.70 -37.77 6.65
N SER A 181 8.77 -37.05 6.01
CA SER A 181 7.64 -37.66 5.30
C SER A 181 8.12 -38.61 4.19
N PHE A 182 9.15 -38.21 3.44
CA PHE A 182 9.75 -39.02 2.40
C PHE A 182 10.41 -40.28 2.95
N PHE A 183 11.17 -40.17 4.06
CA PHE A 183 11.77 -41.33 4.74
C PHE A 183 10.72 -42.31 5.24
N VAL A 184 9.62 -41.83 5.83
CA VAL A 184 8.51 -42.67 6.28
C VAL A 184 7.89 -43.42 5.11
N ILE A 185 7.67 -42.76 3.97
CA ILE A 185 7.12 -43.40 2.76
C ILE A 185 8.06 -44.48 2.22
N ILE A 186 9.38 -44.23 2.18
CA ILE A 186 10.37 -45.22 1.75
C ILE A 186 10.37 -46.43 2.68
N GLN A 187 10.42 -46.21 3.99
CA GLN A 187 10.41 -47.30 4.97
C GLN A 187 9.10 -48.09 4.91
N TYR A 188 7.97 -47.41 4.77
CA TYR A 188 6.67 -48.06 4.62
C TYR A 188 6.61 -48.92 3.34
N LYS A 189 7.14 -48.41 2.22
CA LYS A 189 7.20 -49.14 0.95
C LYS A 189 8.17 -50.34 1.05
N ALA A 190 9.31 -50.18 1.69
CA ALA A 190 10.28 -51.24 1.94
C ALA A 190 9.66 -52.36 2.81
N HIS A 191 9.01 -52.00 3.91
CA HIS A 191 8.35 -52.95 4.80
C HIS A 191 7.17 -53.67 4.12
N ARG A 192 6.38 -52.96 3.29
CA ARG A 192 5.29 -53.57 2.51
C ARG A 192 5.82 -54.55 1.45
N ASN A 193 6.93 -54.20 0.78
CA ASN A 193 7.57 -55.09 -0.20
C ASN A 193 8.16 -56.33 0.48
N ASN A 194 8.78 -56.18 1.65
CA ASN A 194 9.34 -57.31 2.40
C ASN A 194 8.25 -58.26 2.91
N LYS A 195 7.10 -57.72 3.36
CA LYS A 195 5.90 -58.52 3.67
C LYS A 195 5.37 -59.28 2.46
N LYS A 196 5.35 -58.68 1.26
CA LYS A 196 4.92 -59.36 0.03
C LYS A 196 5.89 -60.48 -0.36
N TYR A 197 7.20 -60.25 -0.26
CA TYR A 197 8.23 -61.24 -0.55
C TYR A 197 8.16 -62.45 0.40
N ASN A 198 8.05 -62.21 1.71
CA ASN A 198 7.88 -63.28 2.70
C ASN A 198 6.58 -64.07 2.52
N LYS A 199 5.48 -63.41 2.14
CA LYS A 199 4.21 -64.09 1.85
C LYS A 199 4.32 -65.00 0.61
N HIS A 200 5.03 -64.56 -0.43
CA HIS A 200 5.21 -65.35 -1.65
C HIS A 200 6.13 -66.56 -1.44
N ASN A 201 7.21 -66.39 -0.67
CA ASN A 201 8.12 -67.49 -0.32
C ASN A 201 7.46 -68.53 0.60
N ASN A 202 6.66 -68.09 1.57
CA ASN A 202 5.91 -69.03 2.41
C ASN A 202 4.88 -69.83 1.62
N LYS A 203 4.16 -69.21 0.66
CA LYS A 203 3.22 -69.94 -0.21
C LYS A 203 3.93 -70.97 -1.07
N ALA A 204 5.06 -70.61 -1.71
CA ALA A 204 5.85 -71.53 -2.53
C ALA A 204 6.42 -72.71 -1.72
N ASN A 205 6.83 -72.49 -0.46
CA ASN A 205 7.30 -73.56 0.42
C ASN A 205 6.18 -74.52 0.87
N VAL A 206 4.98 -73.98 1.13
CA VAL A 206 3.80 -74.79 1.46
C VAL A 206 3.37 -75.65 0.28
N ASP A 207 3.35 -75.09 -0.93
CA ASP A 207 2.98 -75.83 -2.14
C ASP A 207 3.99 -76.96 -2.45
N LYS A 208 5.30 -76.73 -2.25
CA LYS A 208 6.33 -77.77 -2.38
C LYS A 208 6.16 -78.91 -1.35
N ARG A 209 5.89 -78.60 -0.08
CA ARG A 209 5.63 -79.62 0.96
C ARG A 209 4.37 -80.46 0.66
N ASN A 210 3.34 -79.83 0.11
CA ASN A 210 2.10 -80.52 -0.27
C ASN A 210 2.31 -81.43 -1.49
N GLN A 211 3.19 -81.06 -2.43
CA GLN A 211 3.58 -81.93 -3.54
C GLN A 211 4.40 -83.14 -3.08
N THR A 212 5.37 -82.95 -2.19
CA THR A 212 6.15 -84.08 -1.63
C THR A 212 5.28 -85.09 -0.88
N HIS A 213 4.30 -84.62 -0.09
CA HIS A 213 3.37 -85.54 0.58
C HIS A 213 2.39 -86.26 -0.36
N LYS A 214 2.02 -85.64 -1.50
CA LYS A 214 1.22 -86.34 -2.52
C LYS A 214 2.02 -87.45 -3.22
N ILE A 215 3.30 -87.21 -3.51
CA ILE A 215 4.20 -88.21 -4.12
C ILE A 215 4.42 -89.39 -3.16
N GLU A 216 4.61 -89.11 -1.87
CA GLU A 216 4.83 -90.13 -0.84
C GLU A 216 3.58 -91.00 -0.60
N LYS A 217 2.38 -90.42 -0.64
CA LYS A 217 1.11 -91.18 -0.61
C LYS A 217 0.87 -91.99 -1.88
N SER A 218 1.29 -91.50 -3.05
CA SER A 218 1.19 -92.25 -4.30
C SER A 218 2.10 -93.48 -4.35
N HIS A 219 3.23 -93.48 -3.65
CA HIS A 219 4.13 -94.63 -3.57
C HIS A 219 3.66 -95.71 -2.59
N LYS A 220 2.92 -95.34 -1.53
CA LYS A 220 2.35 -96.32 -0.57
C LYS A 220 1.14 -97.10 -1.10
N ASN A 221 0.46 -96.62 -2.13
CA ASN A 221 -0.68 -97.32 -2.76
C ASN A 221 -0.29 -98.23 -3.94
N ARG A 222 1.01 -98.47 -4.16
CA ARG A 222 1.54 -99.29 -5.26
C ARG A 222 2.20 -100.60 -4.80
N ILE A 223 2.00 -101.00 -3.55
CA ILE A 223 2.39 -102.30 -3.00
C ILE A 223 1.12 -103.05 -2.62
#